data_AF-A0A520ELM4-F1
#
_entry.id   AF-A0A520ELM4-F1
#
_cell.length_a   1.000
_cell.length_b   1.000
_cell.length_c   1.000
_cell.angle_alpha   90.00
_cell.angle_beta   90.00
_cell.angle_gamma   90.00
#
_symmetry.space_group_name_H-M   'P 1'
#
loop_
_entity.id
_entity.type
_entity.pdbx_description
1 polymer ?
#
loop_
_entity_poly.entity_id
_entity_poly.type
_entity_poly.pdbx_seq_one_letter_code
_entity_poly.pdbx_strand_id
1 'polypeptide(L)'
;MLIAQRPTLSEEVVDEFRSRFVIEPLEPGFGYTLGNSLRRTLLSSIPGAAVTSIKIDGVLHEFSTIPGVTEDVTEIILNLKGLVVSSENDEPVVMYLRKEGEGSVTAADIQPPAGVEVHNPDLHVATLNAKGKIEIELVVERGRGYVSAVQNKSGDEEIGRMPVDSIYSPVLKVTYKVEATRVEQRTDFDKLVIDVETKKSLLPRDAIASAGST
;
A
#
# COMPACT_ATOMS: atom_id res chain seq x y z
N MET A 1 1.75 46.47 0.17
CA MET A 1 2.09 45.80 1.44
C MET A 1 1.85 44.32 1.20
N LEU A 2 2.89 43.47 1.23
CA LEU A 2 2.74 42.02 1.08
C LEU A 2 2.06 41.50 2.34
N ILE A 3 0.73 41.45 2.35
CA ILE A 3 -0.02 40.68 3.35
C ILE A 3 -0.03 39.25 2.84
N ALA A 4 1.13 38.59 2.90
CA ALA A 4 1.16 37.15 2.76
C ALA A 4 0.77 36.58 4.13
N GLN A 5 -0.53 36.40 4.35
CA GLN A 5 -1.00 35.67 5.52
C GLN A 5 -0.39 34.26 5.44
N ARG A 6 0.33 33.85 6.49
CA ARG A 6 1.02 32.56 6.48
C ARG A 6 -0.02 31.43 6.38
N PRO A 7 0.09 30.53 5.39
CA PRO A 7 -0.78 29.37 5.31
C PRO A 7 -0.60 28.50 6.54
N THR A 8 -1.70 27.89 6.99
CA THR A 8 -1.72 26.92 8.09
C THR A 8 -2.11 25.56 7.56
N LEU A 9 -1.55 24.50 8.16
CA LEU A 9 -1.93 23.11 7.91
C LEU A 9 -2.70 22.59 9.11
N SER A 10 -3.92 22.11 8.91
CA SER A 10 -4.72 21.44 9.94
C SER A 10 -5.10 20.03 9.49
N GLU A 11 -5.10 19.09 10.43
CA GLU A 11 -5.50 17.69 10.22
C GLU A 11 -6.89 17.44 10.85
N GLU A 12 -7.82 16.89 10.06
CA GLU A 12 -9.09 16.35 10.50
C GLU A 12 -9.03 14.83 10.36
N VAL A 13 -8.92 14.12 11.48
CA VAL A 13 -8.89 12.66 11.52
C VAL A 13 -10.30 12.12 11.25
N VAL A 14 -10.47 11.37 10.15
CA VAL A 14 -11.74 10.75 9.76
C VAL A 14 -11.84 9.33 10.31
N ASP A 15 -10.72 8.61 10.23
CA ASP A 15 -10.50 7.28 10.78
C ASP A 15 -8.99 7.13 11.09
N GLU A 16 -8.58 6.06 11.77
CA GLU A 16 -7.19 5.83 12.18
C GLU A 16 -6.20 5.93 11.00
N PHE A 17 -6.58 5.36 9.85
CA PHE A 17 -5.76 5.37 8.62
C PHE A 17 -6.34 6.26 7.52
N ARG A 18 -7.22 7.22 7.87
CA ARG A 18 -7.76 8.20 6.92
C ARG A 18 -7.89 9.58 7.55
N SER A 19 -7.22 10.56 6.97
CA SER A 19 -7.27 11.95 7.45
C SER A 19 -7.45 12.95 6.30
N ARG A 20 -8.12 14.06 6.61
CA ARG A 20 -8.28 15.20 5.72
C ARG A 20 -7.36 16.33 6.17
N PHE A 21 -6.47 16.77 5.29
CA PHE A 21 -5.53 17.86 5.53
C PHE A 21 -6.01 19.12 4.83
N VAL A 22 -6.09 20.22 5.56
CA VAL A 22 -6.52 21.52 5.02
C VAL A 22 -5.34 22.48 5.08
N ILE A 23 -5.02 23.10 3.93
CA ILE A 23 -4.01 24.14 3.80
C ILE A 23 -4.70 25.43 3.34
N GLU A 24 -4.74 26.43 4.22
CA GLU A 24 -5.32 27.73 3.94
C GLU A 24 -4.74 28.87 4.81
N PRO A 25 -4.82 30.13 4.37
CA PRO A 25 -5.16 30.55 3.01
C PRO A 25 -3.95 30.46 2.07
N LEU A 26 -4.19 30.08 0.81
CA LEU A 26 -3.20 30.05 -0.26
C LEU A 26 -3.49 31.14 -1.28
N GLU A 27 -2.45 31.69 -1.91
CA GLU A 27 -2.64 32.61 -3.05
C GLU A 27 -3.44 31.94 -4.17
N PRO A 28 -4.27 32.70 -4.91
CA PRO A 28 -5.12 32.13 -5.96
C PRO A 28 -4.32 31.26 -6.94
N GLY A 29 -4.79 30.03 -7.19
CA GLY A 29 -4.15 29.06 -8.08
C GLY A 29 -3.11 28.16 -7.41
N PHE A 30 -2.54 28.53 -6.25
CA PHE A 30 -1.57 27.69 -5.54
C PHE A 30 -2.19 26.39 -5.02
N GLY A 31 -3.50 26.38 -4.75
CA GLY A 31 -4.21 25.18 -4.32
C GLY A 31 -4.10 24.05 -5.34
N TYR A 32 -4.22 24.36 -6.63
CA TYR A 32 -4.10 23.37 -7.70
C TYR A 32 -2.66 22.91 -7.91
N THR A 33 -1.70 23.84 -7.87
CA THR A 33 -0.27 23.53 -8.04
C THR A 33 0.23 22.60 -6.94
N LEU A 34 -0.09 22.91 -5.68
CA LEU A 34 0.29 22.09 -4.52
C LEU A 34 -0.53 20.80 -4.46
N GLY A 35 -1.83 20.87 -4.69
CA GLY A 35 -2.73 19.72 -4.59
C GLY A 35 -2.36 18.58 -5.53
N ASN A 36 -2.12 18.88 -6.82
CA ASN A 36 -1.71 17.85 -7.77
C ASN A 36 -0.30 17.30 -7.48
N SER A 37 0.63 18.16 -7.06
CA SER A 37 2.01 17.76 -6.74
C SER A 37 2.04 16.84 -5.52
N LEU A 38 1.41 17.24 -4.42
CA LEU A 38 1.29 16.43 -3.20
C LEU A 38 0.58 15.11 -3.47
N ARG A 39 -0.51 15.12 -4.24
CA ARG A 39 -1.21 13.88 -4.64
C ARG A 39 -0.27 12.90 -5.34
N ARG A 40 0.54 13.38 -6.29
CA ARG A 40 1.51 12.53 -7.00
C ARG A 40 2.58 12.00 -6.05
N THR A 41 3.18 12.87 -5.24
CA THR A 41 4.24 12.48 -4.30
C THR A 41 3.75 11.44 -3.28
N LEU A 42 2.56 11.63 -2.71
CA LEU A 42 1.94 10.68 -1.78
C LEU A 42 1.76 9.29 -2.39
N LEU A 43 1.33 9.21 -3.66
CA LEU A 43 1.05 7.94 -4.34
C LEU A 43 2.28 7.24 -4.91
N SER A 44 3.35 7.99 -5.26
CA SER A 44 4.47 7.42 -6.02
C SER A 44 5.83 7.47 -5.32
N SER A 45 6.00 8.32 -4.30
CA SER A 45 7.34 8.65 -3.80
C SER A 45 7.64 8.11 -2.40
N ILE A 46 6.61 7.75 -1.63
CA ILE A 46 6.80 7.22 -0.28
C ILE A 46 7.30 5.77 -0.37
N PRO A 47 8.43 5.44 0.28
CA PRO A 47 8.93 4.08 0.30
C PRO A 47 7.99 3.16 1.10
N GLY A 48 7.82 1.94 0.63
CA GLY A 48 7.11 0.89 1.33
C GLY A 48 7.57 -0.49 0.88
N ALA A 49 6.94 -1.54 1.39
CA ALA A 49 7.25 -2.92 1.03
C ALA A 49 6.00 -3.63 0.48
N ALA A 50 6.21 -4.55 -0.45
CA ALA A 50 5.15 -5.34 -1.05
C ALA A 50 5.69 -6.70 -1.53
N VAL A 51 4.77 -7.64 -1.73
CA VAL A 51 5.08 -8.93 -2.37
C VAL A 51 5.39 -8.70 -3.85
N THR A 52 6.50 -9.26 -4.34
CA THR A 52 6.95 -9.14 -5.75
C THR A 52 6.73 -10.42 -6.53
N SER A 53 6.94 -11.55 -5.88
CA SER A 53 6.66 -12.88 -6.44
C SER A 53 6.19 -13.84 -5.36
N ILE A 54 5.46 -14.85 -5.80
CA ILE A 54 5.05 -15.95 -4.96
C ILE A 54 5.42 -17.28 -5.62
N LYS A 55 5.64 -18.31 -4.83
CA LYS A 55 5.81 -19.68 -5.32
C LYS A 55 4.96 -20.58 -4.43
N ILE A 56 4.08 -21.35 -5.04
CA ILE A 56 3.18 -22.25 -4.34
C ILE A 56 3.59 -23.69 -4.66
N ASP A 57 3.72 -24.53 -3.64
CA ASP A 57 4.12 -25.92 -3.83
C ASP A 57 3.11 -26.67 -4.73
N GLY A 58 3.62 -27.45 -5.68
CA GLY A 58 2.81 -28.18 -6.66
C GLY A 58 2.13 -27.33 -7.74
N VAL A 59 2.33 -26.01 -7.77
CA VAL A 59 1.73 -25.10 -8.76
C VAL A 59 2.80 -24.57 -9.72
N LEU A 60 2.52 -24.67 -11.02
CA LEU A 60 3.44 -24.19 -12.07
C LEU A 60 3.03 -22.84 -12.69
N HIS A 61 1.76 -22.46 -12.57
CA HIS A 61 1.22 -21.25 -13.18
C HIS A 61 -0.02 -20.73 -12.43
N GLU A 62 -0.34 -19.46 -12.65
CA GLU A 62 -1.33 -18.67 -11.92
C GLU A 62 -2.79 -19.07 -12.17
N PHE A 63 -3.05 -19.79 -13.25
CA PHE A 63 -4.40 -20.24 -13.65
C PHE A 63 -4.74 -21.67 -13.20
N SER A 64 -4.07 -22.17 -12.16
CA SER A 64 -4.29 -23.52 -11.64
C SER A 64 -5.12 -23.50 -10.36
N THR A 65 -5.62 -24.67 -9.98
CA THR A 65 -6.27 -24.92 -8.70
C THR A 65 -5.34 -25.70 -7.79
N ILE A 66 -5.49 -25.53 -6.48
CA ILE A 66 -4.70 -26.26 -5.48
C ILE A 66 -5.57 -27.33 -4.84
N PRO A 67 -5.22 -28.63 -4.96
CA PRO A 67 -5.97 -29.69 -4.30
C PRO A 67 -6.05 -29.46 -2.78
N GLY A 68 -7.27 -29.43 -2.24
CA GLY A 68 -7.48 -29.25 -0.81
C GLY A 68 -7.67 -27.81 -0.35
N VAL A 69 -7.62 -26.85 -1.27
CA VAL A 69 -7.90 -25.41 -1.06
C VAL A 69 -9.17 -25.03 -1.81
N THR A 70 -9.95 -24.11 -1.26
CA THR A 70 -11.23 -23.68 -1.86
C THR A 70 -11.02 -22.64 -2.96
N GLU A 71 -10.12 -21.69 -2.71
CA GLU A 71 -9.73 -20.60 -3.59
C GLU A 71 -8.79 -21.13 -4.69
N ASP A 72 -8.88 -20.54 -5.88
CA ASP A 72 -7.91 -20.78 -6.94
C ASP A 72 -6.63 -19.93 -6.74
N VAL A 73 -5.59 -20.19 -7.53
CA VAL A 73 -4.31 -19.48 -7.39
C VAL A 73 -4.47 -17.98 -7.67
N THR A 74 -5.38 -17.58 -8.54
CA THR A 74 -5.61 -16.16 -8.86
C THR A 74 -6.27 -15.42 -7.70
N GLU A 75 -7.22 -16.06 -7.02
CA GLU A 75 -7.85 -15.54 -5.82
C GLU A 75 -6.86 -15.44 -4.66
N ILE A 76 -5.99 -16.43 -4.47
CA ILE A 76 -4.89 -16.38 -3.49
C ILE A 76 -3.94 -15.22 -3.80
N ILE A 77 -3.54 -15.03 -5.07
CA ILE A 77 -2.71 -13.89 -5.49
C ILE A 77 -3.41 -12.57 -5.15
N LEU A 78 -4.71 -12.46 -5.39
CA LEU A 78 -5.48 -11.26 -5.09
C LEU A 78 -5.53 -10.98 -3.58
N ASN A 79 -5.77 -12.00 -2.76
CA ASN A 79 -5.78 -11.90 -1.30
C ASN A 79 -4.39 -11.47 -0.80
N LEU A 80 -3.32 -12.07 -1.30
CA LEU A 80 -1.94 -11.73 -0.94
C LEU A 80 -1.54 -10.31 -1.38
N LYS A 81 -2.12 -9.76 -2.45
CA LYS A 81 -1.95 -8.33 -2.79
C LYS A 81 -2.56 -7.40 -1.74
N GLY A 82 -3.51 -7.88 -0.94
CA GLY A 82 -4.07 -7.19 0.22
C GLY A 82 -3.17 -7.24 1.47
N LEU A 83 -2.05 -7.97 1.44
CA LEU A 83 -1.11 -8.04 2.55
C LEU A 83 -0.43 -6.67 2.77
N VAL A 84 -0.48 -6.20 4.00
CA VAL A 84 0.21 -4.98 4.43
C VAL A 84 1.48 -5.40 5.15
N VAL A 85 2.62 -5.16 4.52
CA VAL A 85 3.94 -5.54 5.04
C VAL A 85 4.87 -4.33 5.06
N SER A 86 5.75 -4.27 6.05
CA SER A 86 6.93 -3.39 6.07
C SER A 86 8.20 -4.21 6.17
N SER A 87 9.27 -3.71 5.55
CA SER A 87 10.61 -4.30 5.61
C SER A 87 11.63 -3.21 5.93
N GLU A 88 12.52 -3.51 6.86
CA GLU A 88 13.73 -2.71 7.16
C GLU A 88 14.90 -3.10 6.24
N ASN A 89 14.83 -4.28 5.61
CA ASN A 89 15.87 -4.81 4.74
C ASN A 89 15.75 -4.24 3.33
N ASP A 90 16.85 -3.72 2.78
CA ASP A 90 16.89 -3.17 1.41
C ASP A 90 16.99 -4.26 0.33
N GLU A 91 17.44 -5.46 0.70
CA GLU A 91 17.49 -6.62 -0.20
C GLU A 91 16.16 -7.39 -0.19
N PRO A 92 15.84 -8.16 -1.26
CA PRO A 92 14.67 -9.03 -1.30
C PRO A 92 14.68 -10.05 -0.15
N VAL A 93 13.56 -10.18 0.53
CA VAL A 93 13.40 -11.07 1.68
C VAL A 93 12.34 -12.11 1.39
N VAL A 94 12.63 -13.36 1.73
CA VAL A 94 11.72 -14.49 1.59
C VAL A 94 10.95 -14.74 2.89
N MET A 95 9.62 -14.84 2.80
CA MET A 95 8.74 -15.29 3.88
C MET A 95 8.06 -16.59 3.49
N TYR A 96 7.68 -17.39 4.48
CA TYR A 96 6.98 -18.66 4.27
C TYR A 96 5.61 -18.65 4.95
N LEU A 97 4.60 -19.16 4.25
CA LEU A 97 3.30 -19.48 4.80
C LEU A 97 3.10 -20.99 4.66
N ARG A 98 2.85 -21.66 5.79
CA ARG A 98 2.65 -23.11 5.83
C ARG A 98 1.48 -23.43 6.75
N LYS A 99 0.48 -24.14 6.24
CA LYS A 99 -0.65 -24.63 7.04
C LYS A 99 -1.15 -25.97 6.51
N GLU A 100 -1.53 -26.85 7.43
CA GLU A 100 -2.08 -28.17 7.16
C GLU A 100 -3.33 -28.41 8.00
N GLY A 101 -4.28 -29.16 7.45
CA GLY A 101 -5.54 -29.49 8.11
C GLY A 101 -6.66 -28.48 7.82
N GLU A 102 -7.88 -28.82 8.24
CA GLU A 102 -9.08 -28.03 7.97
C GLU A 102 -9.03 -26.65 8.66
N GLY A 103 -9.36 -25.59 7.93
CA GLY A 103 -9.53 -24.26 8.50
C GLY A 103 -9.16 -23.11 7.56
N SER A 104 -9.38 -21.89 8.04
CA SER A 104 -8.96 -20.68 7.32
C SER A 104 -7.48 -20.41 7.54
N VAL A 105 -6.77 -20.09 6.46
CA VAL A 105 -5.42 -19.55 6.42
C VAL A 105 -5.50 -18.04 6.44
N THR A 106 -4.79 -17.40 7.36
CA THR A 106 -4.71 -15.94 7.44
C THR A 106 -3.27 -15.45 7.36
N ALA A 107 -3.08 -14.14 7.24
CA ALA A 107 -1.75 -13.53 7.25
C ALA A 107 -0.99 -13.76 8.57
N ALA A 108 -1.69 -14.11 9.66
CA ALA A 108 -1.06 -14.53 10.92
C ALA A 108 -0.28 -15.85 10.80
N ASP A 109 -0.60 -16.69 9.80
CA ASP A 109 0.11 -17.96 9.56
C ASP A 109 1.42 -17.75 8.77
N ILE A 110 1.70 -16.53 8.33
CA ILE A 110 2.97 -16.15 7.67
C ILE A 110 4.07 -16.11 8.74
N GLN A 111 5.23 -16.65 8.42
CA GLN A 111 6.44 -16.60 9.25
C GLN A 111 7.35 -15.49 8.71
N PRO A 112 7.24 -14.25 9.22
CA PRO A 112 8.14 -13.18 8.81
C PRO A 112 9.54 -13.39 9.42
N PRO A 113 10.61 -13.22 8.64
CA PRO A 113 11.97 -13.15 9.18
C PRO A 113 12.21 -11.83 9.93
N ALA A 114 13.36 -11.72 10.59
CA ALA A 114 13.74 -10.50 11.30
C ALA A 114 13.78 -9.28 10.36
N GLY A 115 13.25 -8.15 10.83
CA GLY A 115 13.17 -6.89 10.08
C GLY A 115 11.98 -6.81 9.11
N VAL A 116 11.08 -7.80 9.09
CA VAL A 116 9.82 -7.77 8.33
C VAL A 116 8.63 -7.88 9.28
N GLU A 117 7.60 -7.06 9.04
CA GLU A 117 6.40 -7.03 9.88
C GLU A 117 5.12 -7.04 9.05
N VAL A 118 4.14 -7.83 9.49
CA VAL A 118 2.81 -7.94 8.89
C VAL A 118 1.81 -7.15 9.73
N HIS A 119 1.15 -6.16 9.12
CA HIS A 119 0.29 -5.19 9.82
C HIS A 119 -1.20 -5.56 9.83
N ASN A 120 -1.60 -6.57 9.06
CA ASN A 120 -2.98 -7.06 8.99
C ASN A 120 -3.05 -8.59 9.13
N PRO A 121 -2.72 -9.14 10.31
CA PRO A 121 -2.70 -10.59 10.56
C PRO A 121 -4.08 -11.28 10.39
N ASP A 122 -5.15 -10.49 10.42
CA ASP A 122 -6.54 -10.88 10.22
C ASP A 122 -6.91 -11.12 8.74
N LEU A 123 -6.06 -10.71 7.80
CA LEU A 123 -6.31 -10.88 6.37
C LEU A 123 -6.47 -12.36 6.03
N HIS A 124 -7.63 -12.69 5.47
CA HIS A 124 -7.89 -14.01 4.91
C HIS A 124 -7.04 -14.25 3.65
N VAL A 125 -6.37 -15.39 3.58
CA VAL A 125 -5.55 -15.80 2.42
C VAL A 125 -6.24 -16.92 1.65
N ALA A 126 -6.66 -17.97 2.35
CA ALA A 126 -7.27 -19.16 1.75
C ALA A 126 -8.05 -20.00 2.80
N THR A 127 -8.74 -21.04 2.34
CA THR A 127 -9.52 -21.99 3.15
C THR A 127 -9.16 -23.42 2.77
N LEU A 128 -8.70 -24.20 3.77
CA LEU A 128 -8.29 -25.59 3.62
C LEU A 128 -9.41 -26.55 4.02
N ASN A 129 -9.55 -27.65 3.27
CA ASN A 129 -10.40 -28.77 3.67
C ASN A 129 -9.66 -29.75 4.61
N ALA A 130 -10.32 -30.82 5.05
CA ALA A 130 -9.79 -31.79 6.02
C ALA A 130 -8.45 -32.46 5.65
N LYS A 131 -8.06 -32.47 4.37
CA LYS A 131 -6.76 -32.98 3.91
C LYS A 131 -5.94 -31.91 3.19
N GLY A 132 -6.32 -30.64 3.34
CA GLY A 132 -5.69 -29.51 2.70
C GLY A 132 -4.32 -29.25 3.30
N LYS A 133 -3.37 -28.95 2.42
CA LYS A 133 -2.03 -28.47 2.76
C LYS A 133 -1.72 -27.33 1.82
N ILE A 134 -1.18 -26.24 2.36
CA ILE A 134 -0.70 -25.12 1.57
C ILE A 134 0.69 -24.71 2.06
N GLU A 135 1.58 -24.52 1.09
CA GLU A 135 2.94 -24.04 1.29
C GLU A 135 3.21 -22.97 0.23
N ILE A 136 3.41 -21.73 0.70
CA ILE A 136 3.65 -20.57 -0.15
C ILE A 136 4.94 -19.91 0.32
N GLU A 137 5.81 -19.65 -0.64
CA GLU A 137 6.95 -18.77 -0.49
C GLU A 137 6.62 -17.39 -1.08
N LEU A 138 6.85 -16.34 -0.32
CA LEU A 138 6.54 -14.95 -0.65
C LEU A 138 7.84 -14.17 -0.69
N VAL A 139 8.16 -13.50 -1.79
CA VAL A 139 9.28 -12.54 -1.83
C VAL A 139 8.73 -11.15 -1.58
N VAL A 140 9.27 -10.47 -0.59
CA VAL A 140 8.96 -9.09 -0.24
C VAL A 140 10.17 -8.22 -0.53
N GLU A 141 9.93 -7.13 -1.23
CA GLU A 141 10.95 -6.13 -1.54
C GLU A 141 10.48 -4.75 -1.12
N ARG A 142 11.44 -3.84 -0.96
CA ARG A 142 11.18 -2.42 -0.77
C ARG A 142 11.12 -1.72 -2.12
N GLY A 143 10.20 -0.79 -2.25
CA GLY A 143 10.03 -0.04 -3.49
C GLY A 143 9.22 1.22 -3.27
N ARG A 144 8.79 1.83 -4.38
CA ARG A 144 7.97 3.04 -4.39
C ARG A 144 6.84 2.91 -5.41
N GLY A 145 5.69 3.48 -5.07
CA GLY A 145 4.54 3.52 -5.97
C GLY A 145 3.97 2.14 -6.29
N TYR A 146 3.81 1.86 -7.59
CA TYR A 146 3.21 0.64 -8.11
C TYR A 146 4.09 0.08 -9.23
N VAL A 147 4.33 -1.23 -9.19
CA VAL A 147 5.04 -1.97 -10.24
C VAL A 147 4.19 -3.17 -10.65
N SER A 148 4.04 -3.36 -11.96
CA SER A 148 3.24 -4.47 -12.50
C SER A 148 3.98 -5.80 -12.45
N ALA A 149 3.25 -6.91 -12.40
CA ALA A 149 3.83 -8.26 -12.46
C ALA A 149 4.78 -8.46 -13.66
N VAL A 150 4.48 -7.85 -14.81
CA VAL A 150 5.32 -7.95 -16.02
C VAL A 150 6.68 -7.30 -15.83
N GLN A 151 6.77 -6.22 -15.06
CA GLN A 151 8.03 -5.54 -14.76
C GLN A 151 8.83 -6.24 -13.66
N ASN A 152 8.15 -6.98 -12.78
CA ASN A 152 8.78 -7.82 -11.78
C ASN A 152 9.42 -9.09 -12.39
N LYS A 153 9.10 -9.42 -13.65
CA LYS A 153 9.71 -10.55 -14.34
C LYS A 153 11.21 -10.36 -14.47
N SER A 154 11.97 -11.26 -13.83
CA SER A 154 13.40 -11.37 -14.06
C SER A 154 13.69 -12.40 -15.16
N GLY A 155 14.81 -12.25 -15.88
CA GLY A 155 15.15 -13.17 -16.98
C GLY A 155 15.53 -14.59 -16.56
N ASP A 156 15.69 -14.83 -15.25
CA ASP A 156 16.21 -16.07 -14.64
C ASP A 156 15.21 -16.63 -13.59
N GLU A 157 13.91 -16.53 -13.85
CA GLU A 157 12.89 -17.00 -12.91
C GLU A 157 12.90 -18.53 -12.74
N GLU A 158 12.94 -18.95 -11.48
CA GLU A 158 12.75 -20.34 -11.09
C GLU A 158 11.37 -20.85 -11.54
N ILE A 159 11.30 -22.08 -12.04
CA ILE A 159 10.03 -22.70 -12.45
C ILE A 159 9.05 -22.70 -11.27
N GLY A 160 7.81 -22.26 -11.53
CA GLY A 160 6.74 -22.19 -10.53
C GLY A 160 6.72 -20.90 -9.70
N ARG A 161 7.71 -20.00 -9.88
CA ARG A 161 7.66 -18.65 -9.32
C ARG A 161 6.79 -17.76 -10.21
N MET A 162 5.78 -17.16 -9.61
CA MET A 162 4.80 -16.30 -10.27
C MET A 162 5.01 -14.86 -9.80
N PRO A 163 5.40 -13.94 -10.68
CA PRO A 163 5.47 -12.52 -10.35
C PRO A 163 4.05 -11.95 -10.18
N VAL A 164 3.90 -11.03 -9.23
CA VAL A 164 2.61 -10.39 -8.91
C VAL A 164 2.75 -8.87 -8.95
N ASP A 165 1.64 -8.16 -9.02
CA ASP A 165 1.67 -6.69 -8.95
C ASP A 165 2.07 -6.23 -7.54
N SER A 166 3.04 -5.33 -7.47
CA SER A 166 3.58 -4.82 -6.21
C SER A 166 3.07 -3.42 -5.92
N ILE A 167 2.21 -3.33 -4.90
CA ILE A 167 1.68 -2.05 -4.40
C ILE A 167 2.59 -1.59 -3.25
N TYR A 168 3.74 -1.00 -3.58
CA TYR A 168 4.69 -0.51 -2.58
C TYR A 168 4.16 0.70 -1.81
N SER A 169 3.38 1.57 -2.47
CA SER A 169 2.84 2.77 -1.83
C SER A 169 2.07 2.39 -0.55
N PRO A 170 2.43 2.96 0.62
CA PRO A 170 1.63 2.83 1.82
C PRO A 170 0.35 3.68 1.75
N VAL A 171 0.24 4.58 0.76
CA VAL A 171 -0.96 5.38 0.51
C VAL A 171 -1.83 4.68 -0.53
N LEU A 172 -3.07 4.35 -0.14
CA LEU A 172 -4.04 3.65 -0.98
C LEU A 172 -4.79 4.60 -1.91
N LYS A 173 -5.21 5.74 -1.36
CA LYS A 173 -6.05 6.69 -2.07
C LYS A 173 -5.76 8.10 -1.63
N VAL A 174 -5.65 8.99 -2.61
CA VAL A 174 -5.55 10.43 -2.39
C VAL A 174 -6.50 11.15 -3.33
N THR A 175 -7.34 12.00 -2.75
CA THR A 175 -8.15 12.97 -3.50
C THR A 175 -7.87 14.36 -2.95
N TYR A 176 -8.03 15.38 -3.79
CA TYR A 176 -7.94 16.76 -3.32
C TYR A 176 -9.00 17.61 -3.99
N LYS A 177 -9.39 18.69 -3.32
CA LYS A 177 -10.26 19.73 -3.84
C LYS A 177 -9.71 21.10 -3.44
N VAL A 178 -10.01 22.09 -4.27
CA VAL A 178 -9.68 23.49 -4.01
C VAL A 178 -10.99 24.25 -3.85
N GLU A 179 -11.13 24.94 -2.73
CA GLU A 179 -12.30 25.75 -2.38
C GLU A 179 -11.86 27.22 -2.26
N ALA A 180 -12.79 28.16 -2.50
CA ALA A 180 -12.51 29.57 -2.28
C ALA A 180 -12.59 29.90 -0.78
N THR A 181 -11.63 30.66 -0.27
CA THR A 181 -11.59 31.17 1.11
C THR A 181 -11.44 32.69 1.14
N ARG A 182 -11.98 33.31 2.19
CA ARG A 182 -11.95 34.77 2.35
C ARG A 182 -10.81 35.17 3.27
N VAL A 183 -9.95 36.07 2.79
CA VAL A 183 -8.94 36.76 3.57
C VAL A 183 -9.24 38.25 3.52
N GLU A 184 -9.60 38.81 4.67
CA GLU A 184 -10.04 40.21 4.80
C GLU A 184 -11.18 40.55 3.82
N GLN A 185 -10.92 41.38 2.80
CA GLN A 185 -11.88 41.78 1.78
C GLN A 185 -11.81 40.93 0.50
N ARG A 186 -10.79 40.08 0.35
CA ARG A 186 -10.58 39.22 -0.83
C ARG A 186 -11.20 37.84 -0.61
N THR A 187 -11.89 37.32 -1.62
CA THR A 187 -12.61 36.03 -1.57
C THR A 187 -12.04 34.98 -2.53
N ASP A 188 -10.93 35.30 -3.19
CA ASP A 188 -10.33 34.51 -4.25
C ASP A 188 -9.11 33.69 -3.80
N PHE A 189 -8.80 33.68 -2.50
CA PHE A 189 -7.76 32.81 -1.96
C PHE A 189 -8.20 31.36 -2.03
N ASP A 190 -7.23 30.46 -2.16
CA ASP A 190 -7.45 29.02 -2.23
C ASP A 190 -7.40 28.40 -0.83
N LYS A 191 -8.31 27.44 -0.60
CA LYS A 191 -8.28 26.47 0.48
C LYS A 191 -8.11 25.09 -0.15
N LEU A 192 -6.96 24.46 0.08
CA LEU A 192 -6.67 23.13 -0.41
C LEU A 192 -7.07 22.09 0.63
N VAL A 193 -7.95 21.17 0.28
CA VAL A 193 -8.35 20.03 1.11
C VAL A 193 -7.86 18.74 0.46
N ILE A 194 -7.04 17.97 1.16
CA ILE A 194 -6.45 16.70 0.71
C ILE A 194 -6.99 15.57 1.59
N ASP A 195 -7.68 14.60 1.01
CA ASP A 195 -8.17 13.40 1.70
C ASP A 195 -7.20 12.26 1.39
N VAL A 196 -6.55 11.74 2.44
CA VAL A 196 -5.50 10.71 2.36
C VAL A 196 -5.94 9.50 3.15
N GLU A 197 -5.94 8.34 2.47
CA GLU A 197 -6.21 7.03 3.04
C GLU A 197 -4.97 6.14 2.87
N THR A 198 -4.47 5.58 3.97
CA THR A 198 -3.24 4.79 4.02
C THR A 198 -3.51 3.35 4.44
N LYS A 199 -2.53 2.48 4.18
CA LYS A 199 -2.46 1.14 4.76
C LYS A 199 -2.12 1.24 6.26
N LYS A 200 -2.34 0.15 6.99
CA LYS A 200 -2.01 0.02 8.42
C LYS A 200 -0.51 0.22 8.75
N SER A 201 0.37 0.23 7.75
CA SER A 201 1.82 0.40 7.92
C SER A 201 2.30 1.84 8.13
N LEU A 202 1.47 2.86 7.87
CA LEU A 202 1.85 4.27 8.00
C LEU A 202 0.64 5.15 8.28
N LEU A 203 0.74 6.07 9.24
CA LEU A 203 -0.33 7.03 9.51
C LEU A 203 -0.38 8.11 8.42
N PRO A 204 -1.58 8.65 8.10
CA PRO A 204 -1.72 9.72 7.10
C PRO A 204 -0.85 10.96 7.36
N ARG A 205 -0.65 11.33 8.63
CA ARG A 205 0.23 12.45 9.02
C ARG A 205 1.68 12.22 8.61
N ASP A 206 2.18 11.01 8.80
CA ASP A 206 3.56 10.66 8.51
C ASP A 206 3.76 10.54 6.99
N ALA A 207 2.72 10.08 6.28
CA ALA A 207 2.69 10.11 4.82
C ALA A 207 2.78 11.54 4.28
N ILE A 208 2.00 12.49 4.81
CA ILE A 208 2.07 13.91 4.42
C ILE A 208 3.44 14.52 4.74
N ALA A 209 4.00 14.23 5.93
CA ALA A 209 5.32 14.71 6.32
C ALA A 209 6.42 14.17 5.39
N SER A 210 6.38 12.87 5.08
CA SER A 210 7.31 12.22 4.14
C SER A 210 7.20 12.83 2.74
N ALA A 211 5.98 13.02 2.24
CA ALA A 211 5.75 13.64 0.93
C ALA A 211 6.21 15.11 0.87
N GLY A 212 6.13 15.87 1.97
CA GLY A 212 6.65 17.23 2.03
C GLY A 212 8.19 17.30 2.08
N SER A 213 8.86 16.22 2.50
CA SER A 213 10.33 16.14 2.57
C SER A 213 10.99 15.72 1.26
N THR A 214 10.23 15.10 0.35
CA THR A 214 10.71 14.56 -0.93
C THR A 214 10.64 15.61 -2.03
#